data_AF-A0A7X7SHC9-F1
#
_entry.id   AF-A0A7X7SHC9-F1
#
_cell.length_a   1.000
_cell.length_b   1.000
_cell.length_c   1.000
_cell.angle_alpha   90.00
_cell.angle_beta   90.00
_cell.angle_gamma   90.00
#
_symmetry.space_group_name_H-M   'P 1'
#
loop_
_entity.id
_entity.type
_entity.pdbx_description
1 polymer ?
#
loop_
_entity_poly.entity_id
_entity_poly.type
_entity_poly.pdbx_seq_one_letter_code
_entity_poly.pdbx_strand_id
1 'polypeptide(L)'
;MADEKTGRRGIPLHTKILIGLIVGAVAGVTSNYLWRDAPQLLWIVDNIANPIGQIFLRMLFMVVVPLVFTSLALGVAGLGDIRSLGRIGGKTFGFFILTTALAVTVGLVLANVIRPGDYLDPVVREGLLEAYSSDAASRIETAETTQFGVNTFVNIVPRNPLGSASSGDMLGLIFFTIVFG
;
A
#
# COMPACT_ATOMS: atom_id res chain seq x y z
N MET A 1 17.60 46.80 -15.19
CA MET A 1 18.95 46.33 -15.60
C MET A 1 19.56 45.74 -14.32
N ALA A 2 19.61 44.42 -14.10
CA ALA A 2 19.89 43.32 -15.00
C ALA A 2 19.20 42.01 -14.56
N ASP A 3 18.78 41.26 -15.58
CA ASP A 3 18.88 39.80 -15.73
C ASP A 3 18.30 38.90 -14.62
N GLU A 4 16.98 38.74 -14.65
CA GLU A 4 16.31 37.56 -14.12
C GLU A 4 16.68 36.38 -15.01
N LYS A 5 17.73 35.65 -14.63
CA LYS A 5 18.11 34.41 -15.30
C LYS A 5 16.94 33.42 -15.23
N THR A 6 16.27 33.26 -16.36
CA THR A 6 15.25 32.24 -16.60
C THR A 6 15.82 30.85 -16.32
N GLY A 7 15.64 30.39 -15.08
CA GLY A 7 15.92 29.02 -14.69
C GLY A 7 15.08 28.09 -15.55
N ARG A 8 15.73 27.20 -16.31
CA ARG A 8 15.06 26.13 -17.06
C ARG A 8 14.06 25.46 -16.14
N ARG A 9 12.75 25.65 -16.36
CA ARG A 9 11.70 24.95 -15.62
C ARG A 9 11.82 23.46 -15.98
N GLY A 10 12.57 22.72 -15.17
CA GLY A 10 12.67 21.27 -15.28
C GLY A 10 11.28 20.65 -15.13
N ILE A 11 11.05 19.52 -15.80
CA ILE A 11 9.79 18.76 -15.70
C ILE A 11 9.51 18.47 -14.21
N PRO A 12 8.28 18.71 -13.72
CA PRO A 12 7.93 18.47 -12.33
C PRO A 12 8.04 16.97 -11.97
N LEU A 13 8.34 16.68 -10.70
CA LEU A 13 8.65 15.31 -10.23
C LEU A 13 7.50 14.33 -10.43
N HIS A 14 6.25 14.73 -10.17
CA HIS A 14 5.09 13.86 -10.38
C HIS A 14 4.93 13.46 -11.85
N THR A 15 5.24 14.37 -12.79
CA THR A 15 5.22 14.05 -14.22
C THR A 15 6.36 13.11 -14.59
N LYS A 16 7.54 13.24 -13.98
CA LYS A 16 8.64 12.28 -14.19
C LYS A 16 8.27 10.87 -13.71
N ILE A 17 7.61 10.77 -12.55
CA ILE A 17 7.12 9.49 -12.03
C ILE A 17 6.07 8.90 -12.97
N LEU A 18 5.11 9.72 -13.43
CA LEU A 18 4.07 9.27 -14.36
C LEU A 18 4.67 8.80 -15.70
N ILE A 19 5.61 9.54 -16.26
CA ILE A 19 6.33 9.13 -17.47
C ILE A 19 7.08 7.82 -17.21
N GLY A 20 7.78 7.69 -16.08
CA GLY A 20 8.48 6.47 -15.71
C GLY A 20 7.55 5.25 -15.61
N LEU A 21 6.37 5.43 -15.00
CA LEU A 21 5.35 4.39 -14.90
C LEU A 21 4.84 3.97 -16.30
N ILE A 22 4.51 4.93 -17.15
CA ILE A 22 4.01 4.66 -18.51
C ILE A 22 5.08 3.96 -19.34
N VAL A 23 6.30 4.48 -19.33
CA VAL A 23 7.43 3.88 -20.06
C VAL A 23 7.72 2.46 -19.55
N GLY A 24 7.74 2.26 -18.23
CA GLY A 24 7.94 0.94 -17.63
C GLY A 24 6.84 -0.05 -18.00
N ALA A 25 5.57 0.38 -17.96
CA ALA A 25 4.43 -0.45 -18.33
C ALA A 25 4.46 -0.83 -19.82
N VAL A 26 4.68 0.14 -20.71
CA VAL A 26 4.77 -0.09 -22.16
C VAL A 26 5.95 -1.01 -22.47
N ALA A 27 7.14 -0.73 -21.92
CA ALA A 27 8.32 -1.56 -22.12
C ALA A 27 8.11 -2.99 -21.62
N GLY A 28 7.46 -3.17 -20.45
CA GLY A 28 7.14 -4.48 -19.90
C GLY A 28 6.17 -5.27 -20.79
N VAL A 29 5.07 -4.64 -21.22
CA VAL A 29 4.07 -5.27 -22.10
C VAL A 29 4.66 -5.60 -23.47
N THR A 30 5.38 -4.68 -24.10
CA THR A 30 6.01 -4.91 -25.41
C THR A 30 7.06 -6.01 -25.35
N SER A 31 7.87 -6.05 -24.29
CA SER A 31 8.88 -7.09 -24.10
C SER A 31 8.24 -8.47 -23.87
N ASN A 32 7.14 -8.53 -23.10
CA ASN A 32 6.39 -9.78 -22.90
C ASN A 32 5.75 -10.27 -24.21
N TYR A 33 5.22 -9.37 -25.05
CA TYR A 33 4.57 -9.76 -26.31
C TYR A 33 5.56 -10.29 -27.36
N LEU A 34 6.75 -9.68 -27.46
CA LEU A 34 7.73 -10.02 -28.50
C LEU A 34 8.63 -11.21 -28.14
N TRP A 35 8.92 -11.43 -26.85
CA TRP A 35 9.97 -12.36 -26.41
C TRP A 35 9.59 -13.10 -25.11
N ARG A 36 8.34 -13.58 -25.03
CA ARG A 36 7.72 -14.17 -23.82
C ARG A 36 8.60 -15.17 -23.06
N ASP A 37 9.39 -15.99 -23.77
CA ASP A 37 10.24 -17.03 -23.20
C ASP A 37 11.75 -16.84 -23.48
N ALA A 38 12.17 -15.63 -23.87
CA ALA A 38 13.59 -15.39 -24.13
C ALA A 38 14.39 -15.42 -22.81
N PRO A 39 15.41 -16.30 -22.69
CA PRO A 39 16.22 -16.41 -21.47
C PRO A 39 16.88 -15.09 -21.05
N GLN A 40 17.21 -14.24 -22.03
CA GLN A 40 17.80 -12.93 -21.80
C GLN A 40 16.83 -11.95 -21.12
N LEU A 41 15.53 -12.01 -21.46
CA LEU A 41 14.54 -11.15 -20.81
C LEU A 41 14.30 -11.57 -19.37
N LEU A 42 14.16 -12.88 -19.13
CA LEU A 42 14.01 -13.40 -17.77
C LEU A 42 15.20 -13.00 -16.89
N TRP A 43 16.43 -13.10 -17.42
CA TRP A 43 17.61 -12.65 -16.69
C TRP A 43 17.57 -11.16 -16.33
N ILE A 44 17.18 -10.28 -17.26
CA ILE A 44 17.07 -8.83 -16.99
C ILE A 44 15.97 -8.55 -15.96
N VAL A 45 14.83 -9.23 -16.06
CA VAL A 45 13.72 -9.04 -15.13
C VAL A 45 14.12 -9.47 -13.72
N ASP A 46 14.70 -10.65 -13.58
CA ASP A 46 15.01 -11.23 -12.27
C ASP A 46 16.24 -10.60 -11.61
N ASN A 47 17.24 -10.17 -12.38
CA ASN A 47 18.50 -9.66 -11.82
C ASN A 47 18.59 -8.13 -11.79
N ILE A 48 17.78 -7.42 -12.57
CA ILE A 48 17.84 -5.96 -12.68
C ILE A 48 16.52 -5.34 -12.28
N ALA A 49 15.44 -5.61 -13.03
CA ALA A 49 14.18 -4.90 -12.84
C ALA A 49 13.56 -5.19 -11.45
N ASN A 50 13.47 -6.46 -11.08
CA ASN A 50 12.89 -6.89 -9.80
C ASN A 50 13.74 -6.39 -8.61
N PRO A 51 15.07 -6.61 -8.54
CA PRO A 51 15.87 -6.11 -7.42
C PRO A 51 15.84 -4.59 -7.28
N ILE A 52 15.86 -3.82 -8.38
CA ILE A 52 15.71 -2.36 -8.32
C ILE A 52 14.35 -1.97 -7.74
N GLY A 53 13.27 -2.62 -8.18
CA GLY A 53 11.93 -2.42 -7.62
C GLY A 53 11.87 -2.76 -6.12
N GLN A 54 12.49 -3.86 -5.71
CA GLN A 54 12.57 -4.26 -4.30
C GLN A 54 13.34 -3.25 -3.46
N ILE A 55 14.49 -2.74 -3.95
CA ILE A 55 15.26 -1.69 -3.26
C ILE A 55 14.41 -0.43 -3.11
N PHE A 56 13.70 -0.02 -4.16
CA PHE A 56 12.79 1.12 -4.10
C PHE A 56 11.68 0.94 -3.05
N LEU A 57 11.00 -0.21 -3.04
CA LEU A 57 9.97 -0.50 -2.04
C LEU A 57 10.53 -0.54 -0.61
N ARG A 58 11.72 -1.13 -0.42
CA ARG A 58 12.40 -1.15 0.89
C ARG A 58 12.75 0.25 1.37
N MET A 59 13.22 1.13 0.49
CA MET A 59 13.48 2.53 0.82
C MET A 59 12.19 3.26 1.22
N LEU A 60 11.08 3.01 0.53
CA LEU A 60 9.78 3.58 0.89
C LEU A 60 9.37 3.10 2.30
N PHE A 61 9.34 1.80 2.54
CA PHE A 61 8.93 1.23 3.83
C PHE A 61 9.83 1.64 5.00
N MET A 62 11.14 1.80 4.76
CA MET A 62 12.09 2.29 5.77
C MET A 62 11.71 3.67 6.32
N VAL A 63 11.14 4.53 5.47
CA VAL A 63 10.76 5.91 5.86
C VAL A 63 9.41 5.94 6.57
N VAL A 64 8.52 4.97 6.34
CA VAL A 64 7.14 4.99 6.87
C VAL A 64 7.13 5.02 8.40
N VAL A 65 7.83 4.10 9.06
CA VAL A 65 7.77 3.96 10.53
C VAL A 65 8.25 5.24 11.25
N PRO A 66 9.45 5.79 10.95
CA PRO A 66 9.91 7.04 11.55
C PRO A 66 8.98 8.22 11.25
N LEU A 67 8.48 8.32 10.03
CA LEU A 67 7.61 9.42 9.61
C LEU A 67 6.28 9.39 10.35
N VAL A 68 5.65 8.22 10.44
CA VAL A 68 4.37 8.04 11.16
C VAL A 68 4.54 8.39 12.64
N PHE A 69 5.56 7.84 13.30
CA PHE A 69 5.84 8.15 14.70
C PHE A 69 6.05 9.66 14.92
N THR A 70 6.95 10.27 14.16
CA THR A 70 7.30 11.68 14.34
C THR A 70 6.13 12.61 14.01
N SER A 71 5.41 12.33 12.91
CA SER A 71 4.27 13.14 12.50
C SER A 71 3.12 13.07 13.50
N LEU A 72 2.85 11.90 14.07
CA LEU A 72 1.78 11.73 15.05
C LEU A 72 2.18 12.33 16.40
N ALA A 73 3.40 12.08 16.88
CA ALA A 73 3.87 12.64 18.14
C ALA A 73 3.83 14.18 18.13
N LEU A 74 4.38 14.81 17.09
CA LEU A 74 4.30 16.27 16.94
C LEU A 74 2.87 16.78 16.77
N GLY A 75 2.03 16.00 16.07
CA GLY A 75 0.62 16.33 15.85
C GLY A 75 -0.19 16.33 17.15
N VAL A 76 0.01 15.32 18.00
CA VAL A 76 -0.69 15.20 19.29
C VAL A 76 -0.16 16.22 20.30
N ALA A 77 1.16 16.37 20.41
CA ALA A 77 1.79 17.40 21.24
C ALA A 77 1.31 18.82 20.89
N GLY A 78 1.11 19.11 19.60
CA GLY A 78 0.62 20.41 19.13
C GLY A 78 -0.85 20.70 19.43
N LEU A 79 -1.69 19.67 19.61
CA LEU A 79 -3.11 19.84 19.92
C LEU A 79 -3.36 20.18 21.39
N GLY A 80 -2.47 19.77 22.31
CA GLY A 80 -2.48 20.12 23.73
C GLY A 80 -3.64 19.55 24.58
N ASP A 81 -4.79 19.23 23.97
CA ASP A 81 -5.97 18.65 24.63
C ASP A 81 -6.38 17.32 23.98
N ILE A 82 -6.31 16.24 24.76
CA ILE A 82 -6.69 14.89 24.36
C ILE A 82 -8.18 14.76 23.98
N ARG A 83 -9.04 15.62 24.52
CA ARG A 83 -10.48 15.64 24.19
C ARG A 83 -10.72 16.13 22.76
N SER A 84 -9.89 17.05 22.30
CA SER A 84 -9.93 17.53 20.91
C SER A 84 -9.55 16.39 19.94
N LEU A 85 -8.56 15.59 20.29
CA LEU A 85 -8.10 14.44 19.52
C LEU A 85 -9.19 13.37 19.40
N GLY A 86 -9.85 13.00 20.51
CA GLY A 86 -10.95 12.05 20.48
C GLY A 86 -12.12 12.49 19.59
N ARG A 87 -12.45 13.80 19.58
CA ARG A 87 -13.50 14.36 18.72
C ARG A 87 -13.12 14.32 17.24
N ILE A 88 -11.88 14.62 16.91
CA ILE A 88 -11.37 14.56 15.53
C ILE A 88 -11.31 13.10 15.07
N GLY A 89 -10.70 12.23 15.88
CA GLY A 89 -10.59 10.80 15.63
C GLY A 89 -11.94 10.13 15.41
N GLY A 90 -12.95 10.41 16.24
CA GLY A 90 -14.30 9.87 16.07
C GLY A 90 -14.97 10.31 14.77
N LYS A 91 -14.84 11.59 14.39
CA LYS A 91 -15.36 12.10 13.10
C LYS A 91 -14.66 11.44 11.91
N THR A 92 -13.34 11.34 11.96
CA THR A 92 -12.53 10.71 10.92
C THR A 92 -12.84 9.21 10.80
N PHE A 93 -13.00 8.52 11.94
CA PHE A 93 -13.36 7.11 11.96
C PHE A 93 -14.73 6.85 11.32
N GLY A 94 -15.74 7.65 11.69
CA GLY A 94 -17.06 7.57 11.04
C GLY A 94 -17.01 7.86 9.54
N PHE A 95 -16.24 8.89 9.14
CA PHE A 95 -16.02 9.22 7.73
C PHE A 95 -15.34 8.07 6.96
N PHE A 96 -14.32 7.44 7.53
CA PHE A 96 -13.64 6.31 6.89
C PHE A 96 -14.51 5.06 6.80
N ILE A 97 -15.27 4.71 7.84
CA ILE A 97 -16.21 3.58 7.76
C ILE A 97 -17.20 3.82 6.63
N LEU A 98 -17.82 5.00 6.57
CA LEU A 98 -18.82 5.32 5.56
C LEU A 98 -18.24 5.28 4.15
N THR A 99 -17.08 5.91 3.95
CA THR A 99 -16.42 5.96 2.64
C THR A 99 -15.89 4.59 2.21
N THR A 100 -15.36 3.80 3.15
CA THR A 100 -14.87 2.44 2.87
C THR A 100 -16.01 1.50 2.56
N ALA A 101 -17.11 1.55 3.31
CA ALA A 101 -18.32 0.78 3.02
C ALA A 101 -18.84 1.12 1.62
N LEU A 102 -18.95 2.40 1.27
CA LEU A 102 -19.37 2.83 -0.06
C LEU A 102 -18.42 2.33 -1.16
N ALA A 103 -17.10 2.46 -0.97
CA ALA A 103 -16.11 1.97 -1.92
C ALA A 103 -16.18 0.44 -2.12
N VAL A 104 -16.31 -0.32 -1.03
CA VAL A 104 -16.46 -1.78 -1.06
C VAL A 104 -17.77 -2.17 -1.75
N THR A 105 -18.88 -1.51 -1.45
CA THR A 105 -20.16 -1.77 -2.11
C THR A 105 -20.05 -1.54 -3.62
N VAL A 106 -19.49 -0.40 -4.06
CA VAL A 106 -19.28 -0.12 -5.48
C VAL A 106 -18.36 -1.15 -6.13
N GLY A 107 -17.24 -1.48 -5.49
CA GLY A 107 -16.30 -2.49 -5.98
C GLY A 107 -16.95 -3.87 -6.13
N LEU A 108 -17.73 -4.29 -5.14
CA LEU A 108 -18.43 -5.57 -5.14
C LEU A 108 -19.54 -5.60 -6.20
N VAL A 109 -20.32 -4.53 -6.35
CA VAL A 109 -21.33 -4.42 -7.41
C VAL A 109 -20.69 -4.52 -8.78
N LEU A 110 -19.64 -3.74 -9.05
CA LEU A 110 -18.92 -3.80 -10.32
C LEU A 110 -18.32 -5.19 -10.58
N ALA A 111 -17.69 -5.81 -9.59
CA ALA A 111 -17.12 -7.13 -9.72
C ALA A 111 -18.18 -8.21 -10.02
N ASN A 112 -19.34 -8.14 -9.37
CA ASN A 112 -20.43 -9.12 -9.56
C ASN A 112 -21.19 -8.93 -10.88
N VAL A 113 -21.24 -7.69 -11.40
CA VAL A 113 -21.89 -7.36 -12.69
C VAL A 113 -20.96 -7.66 -13.85
N ILE A 114 -19.72 -7.17 -13.80
CA ILE A 114 -18.75 -7.33 -14.90
C ILE A 114 -18.22 -8.75 -14.95
N ARG A 115 -18.10 -9.45 -13.81
CA ARG A 115 -17.56 -10.83 -13.71
C ARG A 115 -16.29 -11.03 -14.56
N PRO A 116 -15.21 -10.26 -14.30
CA PRO A 116 -14.04 -10.26 -15.17
C PRO A 116 -13.37 -11.65 -15.30
N GLY A 117 -13.56 -12.54 -14.32
CA GLY A 117 -13.02 -13.91 -14.36
C GLY A 117 -13.60 -14.79 -15.46
N ASP A 118 -14.81 -14.50 -15.96
CA ASP A 118 -15.47 -15.27 -17.01
C ASP A 118 -14.88 -14.98 -18.41
N TYR A 119 -14.15 -13.87 -18.56
CA TYR A 119 -13.53 -13.43 -19.83
C TYR A 119 -12.07 -13.86 -19.97
N LEU A 120 -11.53 -14.60 -18.99
CA LEU A 120 -10.17 -15.14 -19.06
C LEU A 120 -10.17 -16.44 -19.86
N ASP A 121 -9.16 -16.61 -20.71
CA ASP A 121 -8.92 -17.87 -21.42
C ASP A 121 -8.77 -19.01 -20.41
N PRO A 122 -9.40 -20.20 -20.61
CA PRO A 122 -9.36 -21.31 -19.66
C PRO A 122 -7.94 -21.69 -19.23
N VAL A 123 -6.98 -21.67 -20.15
CA VAL A 123 -5.56 -22.01 -19.87
C VAL A 123 -4.94 -20.99 -18.92
N VAL A 124 -5.20 -19.70 -19.14
CA VAL A 124 -4.70 -18.62 -18.28
C VAL A 124 -5.37 -18.66 -16.91
N ARG A 125 -6.67 -18.97 -16.87
CA ARG A 125 -7.42 -19.11 -15.62
C ARG A 125 -6.88 -20.25 -14.76
N GLU A 126 -6.63 -21.41 -15.34
CA GLU A 126 -6.05 -22.56 -14.63
C GLU A 126 -4.65 -22.25 -14.09
N GLY A 127 -3.78 -21.63 -14.90
CA GLY A 127 -2.44 -21.22 -14.44
C GLY A 127 -2.47 -20.19 -13.30
N LEU A 128 -3.42 -19.25 -13.32
CA LEU A 128 -3.61 -18.29 -12.23
C LEU A 128 -4.15 -18.95 -10.96
N LEU A 129 -5.08 -19.90 -11.09
CA LEU A 129 -5.60 -20.64 -9.94
C LEU A 129 -4.50 -21.49 -9.31
N GLU A 130 -3.66 -22.17 -10.10
CA GLU A 130 -2.53 -22.92 -9.57
C GLU A 130 -1.53 -22.01 -8.85
N ALA A 131 -1.12 -20.90 -9.49
CA ALA A 131 -0.14 -19.97 -8.94
C ALA A 131 -0.61 -19.30 -7.63
N TYR A 132 -1.90 -19.02 -7.47
CA TYR A 132 -2.43 -18.23 -6.35
C TYR A 132 -3.39 -18.99 -5.42
N SER A 133 -3.68 -20.27 -5.66
CA SER A 133 -4.60 -21.07 -4.83
C SER A 133 -4.15 -21.18 -3.38
N SER A 134 -2.86 -21.42 -3.15
CA SER A 134 -2.28 -21.53 -1.79
C SER A 134 -2.38 -20.21 -1.03
N ASP A 135 -2.01 -19.10 -1.68
CA ASP A 135 -2.15 -17.77 -1.10
C ASP A 135 -3.62 -17.46 -0.80
N ALA A 136 -4.53 -17.71 -1.75
CA ALA A 136 -5.96 -17.48 -1.54
C ALA A 136 -6.51 -18.29 -0.36
N ALA A 137 -6.15 -19.57 -0.25
CA ALA A 137 -6.55 -20.43 0.86
C ALA A 137 -6.06 -19.89 2.21
N SER A 138 -4.77 -19.49 2.29
CA SER A 138 -4.21 -18.90 3.52
C SER A 138 -4.91 -17.61 3.95
N ARG A 139 -5.34 -16.80 2.98
CA ARG A 139 -6.07 -15.54 3.25
C ARG A 139 -7.48 -15.82 3.76
N ILE A 140 -8.14 -16.85 3.24
CA ILE A 140 -9.45 -17.29 3.73
C ILE A 140 -9.34 -17.81 5.16
N GLU A 141 -8.36 -18.67 5.45
CA GLU A 141 -8.11 -19.17 6.81
C GLU A 141 -7.78 -18.04 7.79
N THR A 142 -6.96 -17.07 7.36
CA THR A 142 -6.67 -15.87 8.16
C THR A 142 -7.93 -15.05 8.41
N ALA A 143 -8.83 -14.93 7.43
CA ALA A 143 -10.09 -14.20 7.60
C ALA A 143 -11.06 -14.90 8.56
N GLU A 144 -11.11 -16.24 8.54
CA GLU A 144 -11.93 -17.02 9.47
C GLU A 144 -11.42 -16.93 10.92
N THR A 145 -10.10 -16.89 11.10
CA THR A 145 -9.46 -16.77 12.42
C THR A 145 -9.41 -15.33 12.94
N THR A 146 -9.38 -14.34 12.04
CA THR A 146 -9.41 -12.91 12.36
C THR A 146 -10.86 -12.43 12.47
N GLN A 147 -11.61 -12.96 13.44
CA GLN A 147 -12.92 -12.40 13.76
C GLN A 147 -12.75 -11.03 14.43
N PHE A 148 -13.48 -10.04 13.93
CA PHE A 148 -13.61 -8.74 14.61
C PHE A 148 -14.23 -8.98 15.99
N GLY A 149 -13.46 -8.72 17.05
CA GLY A 149 -13.87 -9.09 18.40
C GLY A 149 -13.01 -8.43 19.47
N VAL A 150 -13.16 -8.91 20.72
CA VAL A 150 -12.42 -8.36 21.88
C VAL A 150 -10.91 -8.39 21.64
N ASN A 151 -10.40 -9.43 21.01
CA ASN A 151 -8.98 -9.56 20.67
C ASN A 151 -8.47 -8.43 19.76
N THR A 152 -9.29 -7.91 18.85
CA THR A 152 -8.92 -6.76 18.02
C THR A 152 -8.65 -5.53 18.88
N PHE A 153 -9.48 -5.26 19.88
CA PHE A 153 -9.29 -4.13 20.81
C PHE A 153 -8.09 -4.35 21.73
N VAL A 154 -7.86 -5.58 22.19
CA VAL A 154 -6.68 -5.91 23.01
C VAL A 154 -5.40 -5.69 22.23
N ASN A 155 -5.37 -6.08 20.94
CA ASN A 155 -4.19 -5.93 20.08
C ASN A 155 -3.89 -4.48 19.67
N ILE A 156 -4.80 -3.53 19.88
CA ILE A 156 -4.50 -2.10 19.71
C ILE A 156 -3.41 -1.66 20.68
N VAL A 157 -3.37 -2.23 21.89
CA VAL A 157 -2.36 -1.91 22.90
C VAL A 157 -1.15 -2.85 22.70
N PRO A 158 -0.01 -2.36 22.18
CA PRO A 158 1.12 -3.23 21.91
C PRO A 158 1.78 -3.71 23.21
N ARG A 159 2.25 -4.96 23.22
CA ARG A 159 3.09 -5.47 24.33
C ARG A 159 4.48 -4.83 24.35
N ASN A 160 5.00 -4.47 23.18
CA ASN A 160 6.28 -3.80 23.00
C ASN A 160 6.22 -2.86 21.78
N PRO A 161 6.22 -1.52 21.97
CA PRO A 161 6.14 -0.55 20.89
C PRO A 161 7.28 -0.66 19.87
N LEU A 162 8.50 -0.97 20.33
CA LEU A 162 9.66 -1.17 19.44
C LEU A 162 9.50 -2.47 18.63
N GLY A 163 8.88 -3.48 19.23
CA GLY A 163 8.50 -4.72 18.53
C GLY A 163 7.47 -4.45 17.44
N SER A 164 6.43 -3.65 17.73
CA SER A 164 5.43 -3.25 16.73
C SER A 164 6.04 -2.41 15.59
N ALA A 165 7.00 -1.53 15.91
CA ALA A 165 7.72 -0.74 14.91
C ALA A 165 8.57 -1.60 13.97
N SER A 166 9.20 -2.68 14.46
CA SER A 166 10.03 -3.57 13.64
C SER A 166 9.23 -4.62 12.86
N SER A 167 8.09 -5.07 13.41
CA SER A 167 7.19 -6.03 12.75
C SER A 167 6.21 -5.39 11.77
N GLY A 168 6.13 -4.05 11.72
CA GLY A 168 5.20 -3.32 10.87
C GLY A 168 3.76 -3.28 11.41
N ASP A 169 3.55 -3.58 12.69
CA ASP A 169 2.26 -3.38 13.37
C ASP A 169 2.00 -1.89 13.60
N MET A 170 1.47 -1.26 12.54
CA MET A 170 1.18 0.17 12.52
C MET A 170 0.09 0.55 13.54
N LEU A 171 -0.88 -0.31 13.80
CA LEU A 171 -1.98 0.00 14.71
C LEU A 171 -1.45 0.16 16.15
N GLY A 172 -0.63 -0.78 16.61
CA GLY A 172 0.03 -0.70 17.91
C GLY A 172 0.97 0.50 18.01
N LEU A 173 1.75 0.77 16.95
CA LEU A 173 2.64 1.93 16.91
C LEU A 173 1.87 3.26 16.99
N ILE A 174 0.78 3.40 16.24
CA ILE A 174 -0.09 4.59 16.26
C ILE A 174 -0.68 4.79 17.65
N PHE A 175 -1.19 3.72 18.28
CA PHE A 175 -1.74 3.80 19.63
C PHE A 175 -0.70 4.27 20.65
N PHE A 176 0.48 3.65 20.65
CA PHE A 176 1.59 4.08 21.50
C PHE A 176 1.95 5.55 21.27
N THR A 177 2.06 5.96 20.00
CA THR A 177 2.43 7.33 19.65
C THR A 177 1.38 8.35 20.12
N ILE A 178 0.09 8.02 20.06
CA ILE A 178 -0.97 8.91 20.54
C ILE A 178 -0.98 9.04 22.07
N VAL A 179 -0.62 7.98 22.79
CA VAL A 179 -0.61 7.98 24.26
C VAL A 179 0.62 8.68 24.82
N PHE A 180 1.77 8.56 24.16
CA PHE A 180 3.07 9.01 24.68
C PHE A 180 3.72 10.18 23.91
N GLY A 181 3.21 10.53 22.72
CA GLY A 181 3.68 11.64 21.89
C GLY A 181 2.96 12.94 22.20
#